data_AF-A0AAE3R2E7-F1
#
_entry.id   AF-A0AAE3R2E7-F1
#
_cell.length_a   1.000
_cell.length_b   1.000
_cell.length_c   1.000
_cell.angle_alpha   90.00
_cell.angle_beta   90.00
_cell.angle_gamma   90.00
#
_symmetry.space_group_name_H-M   'P 1'
#
loop_
_entity.id
_entity.type
_entity.pdbx_description
1 polymer ?
#
loop_
_entity_poly.entity_id
_entity_poly.type
_entity_poly.pdbx_seq_one_letter_code
_entity_poly.pdbx_strand_id
1 'polypeptide(L)'
;MKRILLCILTNILLFSCDNQEQIHPIIIDPVTPIHLGTETLTTGTYLGFTIGDSPQTTYTKTQALITSKGLNNLSITHSIYTDLPLVKNTLSLYTSIFLDEEKGTDSGVQIYFENNTVKSIYLNSGKKLNRWPNSFPQVSIQLGESVDNLYSKLERIAANSVYRKKFERISLFFKDINKVYDSNMGMSPQWYFGYSYDINKTERVQLNFQDQKLVSIHVERYQAR
;
A
#
# COMPACT_ATOMS: atom_id res chain seq x y z
N MET A 1 83.96 -11.26 -25.42
CA MET A 1 82.88 -10.95 -26.39
C MET A 1 81.55 -11.24 -25.68
N LYS A 2 80.77 -10.18 -25.40
CA LYS A 2 79.40 -9.93 -25.92
C LYS A 2 78.34 -10.95 -25.45
N ARG A 3 77.16 -10.60 -24.94
CA ARG A 3 76.49 -9.35 -24.51
C ARG A 3 75.12 -9.81 -23.96
N ILE A 4 74.76 -9.33 -22.77
CA ILE A 4 73.44 -8.76 -22.41
C ILE A 4 72.21 -9.58 -22.83
N LEU A 5 71.63 -10.28 -21.85
CA LEU A 5 70.26 -10.80 -21.90
C LEU A 5 69.44 -10.13 -20.79
N LEU A 6 68.91 -8.94 -21.06
CA LEU A 6 67.86 -8.33 -20.24
C LEU A 6 67.24 -7.16 -21.03
N CYS A 7 65.94 -6.93 -20.80
CA CYS A 7 65.13 -5.79 -21.26
C CYS A 7 64.35 -5.97 -22.56
N ILE A 8 63.34 -6.86 -22.58
CA ILE A 8 62.10 -6.61 -23.33
C ILE A 8 60.93 -7.18 -22.50
N LEU A 9 60.42 -6.42 -21.53
CA LEU A 9 59.05 -6.62 -21.00
C LEU A 9 58.61 -5.40 -20.18
N THR A 10 58.65 -4.23 -20.81
CA THR A 10 58.05 -3.00 -20.29
C THR A 10 57.26 -2.40 -21.42
N ASN A 11 56.02 -2.84 -21.59
CA ASN A 11 54.94 -2.09 -22.24
C ASN A 11 53.63 -2.90 -22.12
N ILE A 12 52.55 -2.18 -21.82
CA ILE A 12 51.15 -2.64 -21.76
C ILE A 12 50.69 -3.15 -20.38
N LEU A 13 50.77 -2.26 -19.38
CA LEU A 13 49.75 -2.17 -18.32
C LEU A 13 49.21 -0.74 -18.31
N LEU A 14 48.60 -0.33 -19.42
CA LEU A 14 47.66 0.79 -19.44
C LEU A 14 46.27 0.22 -19.17
N PHE A 15 46.01 -0.18 -17.92
CA PHE A 15 44.64 -0.29 -17.46
C PHE A 15 44.10 1.13 -17.36
N SER A 16 43.35 1.49 -18.39
CA SER A 16 42.44 2.64 -18.44
C SER A 16 41.65 2.68 -17.14
N CYS A 17 41.94 3.66 -16.29
CA CYS A 17 41.08 4.02 -15.18
C CYS A 17 39.86 4.69 -15.84
N ASP A 18 38.79 3.92 -16.03
CA ASP A 18 37.50 4.45 -16.45
C ASP A 18 37.03 5.35 -15.31
N ASN A 19 37.35 6.65 -15.40
CA ASN A 19 36.75 7.69 -14.57
C ASN A 19 35.28 7.80 -15.00
N GLN A 20 34.47 6.82 -14.62
CA GLN A 20 33.04 7.02 -14.58
C GLN A 20 32.81 8.10 -13.53
N GLU A 21 32.54 9.32 -14.00
CA GLU A 21 31.95 10.36 -13.18
C GLU A 21 30.76 9.71 -12.49
N GLN A 22 30.91 9.49 -11.19
CA GLN A 22 29.86 8.99 -10.35
C GLN A 22 28.81 10.10 -10.33
N ILE A 23 27.83 10.02 -11.24
CA ILE A 23 26.65 10.89 -11.22
C ILE A 23 25.95 10.55 -9.91
N HIS A 24 26.29 11.29 -8.86
CA HIS A 24 25.55 11.22 -7.62
C HIS A 24 24.12 11.60 -7.96
N PRO A 25 23.12 10.75 -7.65
CA PRO A 25 21.74 11.12 -7.86
C PRO A 25 21.49 12.43 -7.13
N ILE A 26 20.93 13.43 -7.82
CA ILE A 26 20.46 14.65 -7.16
C ILE A 26 19.41 14.19 -6.16
N ILE A 27 19.76 14.21 -4.87
CA ILE A 27 18.82 14.00 -3.79
C ILE A 27 18.00 15.27 -3.72
N ILE A 28 16.85 15.28 -4.40
CA ILE A 28 15.85 16.33 -4.22
C ILE A 28 15.22 16.04 -2.85
N ASP A 29 15.58 16.83 -1.85
CA ASP A 29 14.93 16.74 -0.55
C ASP A 29 13.42 16.89 -0.73
N PRO A 30 12.60 16.01 -0.12
CA PRO A 30 11.15 16.14 -0.22
C PRO A 30 10.74 17.47 0.38
N VAL A 31 10.08 18.31 -0.43
CA VAL A 31 9.57 19.60 0.02
C VAL A 31 8.54 19.36 1.13
N THR A 32 8.88 19.78 2.36
CA THR A 32 7.97 19.66 3.49
C THR A 32 6.74 20.54 3.26
N PRO A 33 5.52 19.96 3.23
CA PRO A 33 4.31 20.73 3.06
C PRO A 33 4.08 21.64 4.28
N ILE A 34 3.58 22.85 4.03
CA ILE A 34 3.19 23.81 5.05
C ILE A 34 1.81 23.41 5.58
N HIS A 35 1.69 23.18 6.88
CA HIS A 35 0.40 22.94 7.53
C HIS A 35 -0.36 24.26 7.69
N LEU A 36 -1.56 24.33 7.10
CA LEU A 36 -2.40 25.53 7.09
C LEU A 36 -3.39 25.56 8.27
N GLY A 37 -3.75 24.39 8.81
CA GLY A 37 -4.65 24.31 9.95
C GLY A 37 -5.43 23.01 10.03
N THR A 38 -6.10 22.85 11.16
CA THR A 38 -6.85 21.67 11.54
C THR A 38 -8.25 22.07 11.97
N GLU A 39 -9.24 21.27 11.59
CA GLU A 39 -10.62 21.43 11.97
C GLU A 39 -11.19 20.08 12.42
N THR A 40 -12.05 20.09 13.44
CA THR A 40 -12.76 18.89 13.87
C THR A 40 -14.24 19.22 14.01
N LEU A 41 -15.05 18.53 13.21
CA LEU A 41 -16.51 18.66 13.24
C LEU A 41 -17.08 17.52 14.07
N THR A 42 -17.90 17.86 15.07
CA THR A 42 -18.69 16.92 15.88
C THR A 42 -20.20 17.14 15.72
N THR A 43 -20.60 18.13 14.90
CA THR A 43 -21.97 18.39 14.47
C THR A 43 -21.98 18.90 13.03
N GLY A 44 -23.14 18.87 12.37
CA GLY A 44 -23.30 19.42 11.02
C GLY A 44 -22.81 18.51 9.90
N THR A 45 -22.32 19.12 8.83
CA THR A 45 -21.94 18.43 7.59
C THR A 45 -20.64 18.95 6.99
N TYR A 46 -19.87 18.08 6.35
CA TYR A 46 -18.68 18.44 5.57
C TYR A 46 -18.54 17.52 4.37
N LEU A 47 -18.32 18.06 3.17
CA LEU A 47 -18.27 17.29 1.91
C LEU A 47 -19.46 16.33 1.72
N GLY A 48 -20.64 16.72 2.22
CA GLY A 48 -21.85 15.90 2.21
C GLY A 48 -21.92 14.84 3.32
N PHE A 49 -20.82 14.52 4.02
CA PHE A 49 -20.85 13.69 5.22
C PHE A 49 -21.60 14.39 6.33
N THR A 50 -22.46 13.65 7.02
CA THR A 50 -23.30 14.17 8.11
C THR A 50 -22.97 13.41 9.38
N ILE A 51 -22.73 14.12 10.48
CA ILE A 51 -22.55 13.47 11.78
C ILE A 51 -23.81 12.68 12.12
N GLY A 52 -23.63 11.42 12.52
CA GLY A 52 -24.69 10.44 12.75
C GLY A 52 -24.95 9.48 11.58
N ASP A 53 -24.35 9.70 10.41
CA ASP A 53 -24.43 8.78 9.27
C ASP A 53 -23.93 7.37 9.64
N SER A 54 -24.55 6.35 9.06
CA SER A 54 -24.01 4.99 9.10
C SER A 54 -22.77 4.85 8.21
N PRO A 55 -21.86 3.90 8.47
CA PRO A 55 -20.73 3.62 7.59
C PRO A 55 -21.13 3.40 6.13
N GLN A 56 -22.21 2.66 5.87
CA GLN A 56 -22.67 2.42 4.49
C GLN A 56 -23.09 3.73 3.80
N THR A 57 -23.85 4.58 4.49
CA THR A 57 -24.23 5.91 3.98
C THR A 57 -23.00 6.78 3.74
N THR A 58 -22.05 6.78 4.69
CA THR A 58 -20.78 7.48 4.56
C THR A 58 -19.98 6.97 3.35
N TYR A 59 -19.94 5.66 3.11
CA TYR A 59 -19.26 5.08 1.95
C TYR A 59 -19.86 5.55 0.62
N THR A 60 -21.19 5.56 0.50
CA THR A 60 -21.86 6.11 -0.70
C THR A 60 -21.47 7.57 -0.94
N LYS A 61 -21.38 8.38 0.12
CA LYS A 61 -20.92 9.78 0.02
C LYS A 61 -19.44 9.86 -0.38
N THR A 62 -18.59 8.95 0.10
CA THR A 62 -17.19 8.84 -0.35
C THR A 62 -17.10 8.51 -1.84
N GLN A 63 -17.95 7.62 -2.37
CA GLN A 63 -17.97 7.30 -3.81
C GLN A 63 -18.37 8.50 -4.67
N ALA A 64 -19.26 9.37 -4.19
CA ALA A 64 -19.59 10.61 -4.90
C ALA A 64 -18.37 11.54 -5.07
N LEU A 65 -17.37 11.44 -4.19
CA LEU A 65 -16.13 12.22 -4.26
C LEU A 65 -15.19 11.80 -5.41
N ILE A 66 -15.39 10.62 -6.02
CA ILE A 66 -14.62 10.22 -7.22
C ILE A 66 -14.79 11.28 -8.31
N THR A 67 -16.05 11.58 -8.65
CA THR A 67 -16.37 12.52 -9.73
C THR A 67 -16.16 13.97 -9.30
N SER A 68 -16.53 14.33 -8.06
CA SER A 68 -16.49 15.73 -7.64
C SER A 68 -15.10 16.20 -7.21
N LYS A 69 -14.23 15.30 -6.73
CA LYS A 69 -12.91 15.63 -6.14
C LYS A 69 -11.75 14.80 -6.70
N GLY A 70 -12.00 13.88 -7.63
CA GLY A 70 -10.95 13.00 -8.17
C GLY A 70 -10.44 11.98 -7.15
N LEU A 71 -11.27 11.62 -6.16
CA LEU A 71 -10.86 10.69 -5.12
C LEU A 71 -10.58 9.30 -5.71
N ASN A 72 -9.39 8.75 -5.41
CA ASN A 72 -8.95 7.47 -5.94
C ASN A 72 -8.54 6.45 -4.87
N ASN A 73 -8.47 6.87 -3.60
CA ASN A 73 -8.07 6.02 -2.50
C ASN A 73 -9.01 6.19 -1.30
N LEU A 74 -9.16 5.11 -0.55
CA LEU A 74 -9.81 5.13 0.75
C LEU A 74 -9.07 4.14 1.64
N SER A 75 -8.53 4.65 2.74
CA SER A 75 -7.82 3.82 3.70
C SER A 75 -8.72 3.52 4.90
N ILE A 76 -8.77 2.24 5.27
CA ILE A 76 -9.59 1.70 6.35
C ILE A 76 -8.66 1.25 7.46
N THR A 77 -8.74 1.90 8.62
CA THR A 77 -7.91 1.50 9.75
C THR A 77 -8.44 0.22 10.39
N HIS A 78 -7.59 -0.53 11.09
CA HIS A 78 -8.00 -1.71 11.86
C HIS A 78 -8.79 -2.80 11.09
N SER A 79 -8.69 -2.82 9.76
CA SER A 79 -9.21 -3.90 8.91
C SER A 79 -8.27 -5.10 8.96
N ILE A 80 -8.24 -5.76 10.12
CA ILE A 80 -7.31 -6.85 10.48
C ILE A 80 -8.11 -8.10 10.81
N TYR A 81 -7.68 -9.23 10.25
CA TYR A 81 -8.30 -10.54 10.37
C TYR A 81 -7.26 -11.56 10.85
N THR A 82 -7.70 -12.53 11.64
CA THR A 82 -6.89 -13.66 12.10
C THR A 82 -7.27 -14.97 11.42
N ASP A 83 -8.31 -14.94 10.56
CA ASP A 83 -8.84 -16.11 9.89
C ASP A 83 -9.06 -15.82 8.40
N LEU A 84 -8.43 -16.62 7.54
CA LEU A 84 -8.42 -16.42 6.09
C LEU A 84 -9.81 -16.51 5.42
N PRO A 85 -10.72 -17.43 5.81
CA PRO A 85 -12.07 -17.49 5.26
C PRO A 85 -12.86 -16.18 5.39
N LEU A 86 -12.56 -15.34 6.38
CA LEU A 86 -13.24 -14.04 6.56
C LEU A 86 -12.97 -13.06 5.41
N VAL A 87 -11.88 -13.23 4.67
CA VAL A 87 -11.52 -12.34 3.55
C VAL A 87 -11.88 -12.90 2.16
N LYS A 88 -12.48 -14.11 2.10
CA LYS A 88 -12.76 -14.80 0.84
C LYS A 88 -13.52 -13.98 -0.18
N ASN A 89 -14.60 -13.35 0.27
CA ASN A 89 -15.53 -12.62 -0.61
C ASN A 89 -15.22 -11.13 -0.70
N THR A 90 -14.20 -10.64 0.04
CA THR A 90 -13.88 -9.22 0.13
C THR A 90 -12.58 -8.88 -0.58
N LEU A 91 -11.69 -9.85 -0.86
CA LEU A 91 -10.37 -9.60 -1.43
C LEU A 91 -10.36 -8.74 -2.71
N SER A 92 -11.32 -8.96 -3.62
CA SER A 92 -11.46 -8.20 -4.87
C SER A 92 -12.03 -6.79 -4.70
N LEU A 93 -12.46 -6.43 -3.49
CA LEU A 93 -12.94 -5.10 -3.12
C LEU A 93 -11.82 -4.15 -2.70
N TYR A 94 -10.60 -4.65 -2.56
CA TYR A 94 -9.42 -3.93 -2.07
C TYR A 94 -8.32 -3.90 -3.14
N THR A 95 -7.37 -2.98 -2.98
CA THR A 95 -6.21 -2.83 -3.87
C THR A 95 -4.95 -3.51 -3.33
N SER A 96 -5.03 -4.17 -2.17
CA SER A 96 -3.93 -4.95 -1.61
C SER A 96 -4.36 -5.86 -0.47
N ILE A 97 -3.51 -6.83 -0.15
CA ILE A 97 -3.56 -7.66 1.05
C ILE A 97 -2.17 -7.69 1.70
N PHE A 98 -2.16 -7.62 3.02
CA PHE A 98 -0.97 -7.75 3.85
C PHE A 98 -1.09 -9.02 4.69
N LEU A 99 -0.02 -9.81 4.73
CA LEU A 99 0.06 -11.09 5.45
C LEU A 99 1.28 -11.04 6.37
N ASP A 100 1.09 -11.24 7.66
CA ASP A 100 2.14 -11.12 8.66
C ASP A 100 1.95 -12.11 9.81
N GLU A 101 3.02 -12.44 10.52
CA GLU A 101 2.93 -13.16 11.81
C GLU A 101 2.47 -12.23 12.92
N GLU A 102 3.08 -11.04 12.98
CA GLU A 102 2.78 -10.01 13.97
C GLU A 102 2.89 -8.64 13.30
N LYS A 103 2.80 -7.54 14.05
CA LYS A 103 2.81 -6.21 13.44
C LYS A 103 4.20 -5.89 12.88
N GLY A 104 4.36 -5.97 11.55
CA GLY A 104 5.50 -5.40 10.83
C GLY A 104 6.74 -6.29 10.86
N THR A 105 6.61 -7.61 10.78
CA THR A 105 7.79 -8.47 10.67
C THR A 105 8.45 -8.25 9.31
N ASP A 106 9.78 -8.30 9.22
CA ASP A 106 10.52 -8.11 7.96
C ASP A 106 10.12 -9.07 6.85
N SER A 107 9.63 -10.24 7.25
CA SER A 107 9.24 -11.32 6.35
C SER A 107 7.75 -11.32 6.02
N GLY A 108 6.95 -10.42 6.61
CA GLY A 108 5.58 -10.17 6.21
C GLY A 108 5.49 -9.76 4.74
N VAL A 109 4.33 -9.95 4.13
CA VAL A 109 4.15 -9.94 2.68
C VAL A 109 3.07 -8.95 2.32
N GLN A 110 3.35 -8.14 1.31
CA GLN A 110 2.44 -7.13 0.78
C GLN A 110 2.18 -7.48 -0.68
N ILE A 111 0.92 -7.70 -1.03
CA ILE A 111 0.50 -8.02 -2.40
C ILE A 111 -0.42 -6.91 -2.85
N TYR A 112 -0.03 -6.18 -3.89
CA TYR A 112 -0.79 -5.07 -4.45
C TYR A 112 -1.49 -5.49 -5.73
N PHE A 113 -2.69 -4.94 -5.93
CA PHE A 113 -3.56 -5.21 -7.05
C PHE A 113 -3.78 -3.97 -7.89
N GLU A 114 -3.88 -4.15 -9.19
CA GLU A 114 -4.27 -3.12 -10.15
C GLU A 114 -5.10 -3.78 -11.24
N ASN A 115 -6.22 -3.18 -11.62
CA ASN A 115 -7.12 -3.71 -12.66
C ASN A 115 -7.51 -5.20 -12.43
N ASN A 116 -7.81 -5.58 -11.19
CA ASN A 116 -8.12 -6.94 -10.78
C ASN A 116 -6.99 -7.98 -11.03
N THR A 117 -5.73 -7.53 -11.09
CA THR A 117 -4.56 -8.40 -11.26
C THR A 117 -3.47 -8.08 -10.23
N VAL A 118 -2.63 -9.06 -9.90
CA VAL A 118 -1.48 -8.88 -9.01
C VAL A 118 -0.43 -8.00 -9.70
N LYS A 119 -0.26 -6.79 -9.21
CA LYS A 119 0.66 -5.80 -9.78
C LYS A 119 2.07 -5.93 -9.24
N SER A 120 2.19 -6.13 -7.93
CA SER A 120 3.48 -6.19 -7.25
C SER A 120 3.38 -6.97 -5.95
N ILE A 121 4.52 -7.56 -5.57
CA ILE A 121 4.66 -8.32 -4.33
C ILE A 121 5.93 -7.83 -3.65
N TYR A 122 5.83 -7.53 -2.37
CA TYR A 122 6.96 -7.12 -1.54
C TYR A 122 6.98 -7.90 -0.23
N LEU A 123 8.17 -8.06 0.33
CA LEU A 123 8.29 -8.29 1.77
C LEU A 123 8.24 -6.94 2.49
N ASN A 124 7.86 -6.94 3.76
CA ASN A 124 7.86 -5.76 4.63
C ASN A 124 9.26 -5.12 4.75
N SER A 125 10.32 -5.91 4.62
CA SER A 125 11.71 -5.44 4.45
C SER A 125 11.97 -4.59 3.19
N GLY A 126 10.98 -4.40 2.33
CA GLY A 126 11.10 -3.67 1.06
C GLY A 126 11.59 -4.51 -0.11
N LYS A 127 11.93 -5.79 0.12
CA LYS A 127 12.39 -6.69 -0.95
C LYS A 127 11.24 -6.99 -1.92
N LYS A 128 11.37 -6.52 -3.15
CA LYS A 128 10.45 -6.84 -4.26
C LYS A 128 10.59 -8.29 -4.69
N LEU A 129 9.46 -8.95 -4.94
CA LEU A 129 9.38 -10.33 -5.39
C LEU A 129 8.60 -10.44 -6.71
N ASN A 130 8.99 -11.39 -7.56
CA ASN A 130 8.23 -11.72 -8.78
C ASN A 130 7.14 -12.77 -8.51
N ARG A 131 7.23 -13.46 -7.37
CA ARG A 131 6.24 -14.41 -6.88
C ARG A 131 6.37 -14.60 -5.38
N TRP A 132 5.32 -15.09 -4.74
CA TRP A 132 5.38 -15.50 -3.35
C TRP A 132 4.44 -16.68 -3.06
N PRO A 133 4.88 -17.72 -2.32
CA PRO A 133 6.23 -17.92 -1.81
C PRO A 133 7.23 -18.38 -2.90
N ASN A 134 8.49 -17.98 -2.79
CA ASN A 134 9.53 -18.36 -3.76
C ASN A 134 9.89 -19.86 -3.71
N SER A 135 9.95 -20.43 -2.52
CA SER A 135 10.29 -21.85 -2.33
C SER A 135 9.10 -22.80 -2.48
N PHE A 136 7.92 -22.29 -2.87
CA PHE A 136 6.76 -23.14 -3.17
C PHE A 136 6.08 -22.76 -4.50
N PRO A 137 6.75 -22.96 -5.66
CA PRO A 137 6.31 -22.42 -6.95
C PRO A 137 4.92 -22.90 -7.40
N GLN A 138 4.56 -24.15 -7.06
CA GLN A 138 3.31 -24.81 -7.50
C GLN A 138 2.03 -24.12 -7.01
N VAL A 139 2.13 -23.33 -5.93
CA VAL A 139 1.01 -22.58 -5.35
C VAL A 139 1.31 -21.09 -5.24
N SER A 140 2.49 -20.68 -5.70
CA SER A 140 2.95 -19.30 -5.59
C SER A 140 2.02 -18.37 -6.36
N ILE A 141 1.81 -17.20 -5.78
CA ILE A 141 1.13 -16.06 -6.36
C ILE A 141 2.14 -15.34 -7.23
N GLN A 142 1.79 -15.08 -8.49
CA GLN A 142 2.67 -14.48 -9.49
C GLN A 142 2.13 -13.13 -9.93
N LEU A 143 3.03 -12.28 -10.46
CA LEU A 143 2.62 -11.03 -11.10
C LEU A 143 1.71 -11.31 -12.31
N GLY A 144 0.71 -10.47 -12.51
CA GLY A 144 -0.26 -10.56 -13.60
C GLY A 144 -1.41 -11.54 -13.36
N GLU A 145 -1.41 -12.30 -12.28
CA GLU A 145 -2.50 -13.22 -11.97
C GLU A 145 -3.76 -12.48 -11.54
N SER A 146 -4.94 -12.98 -11.93
CA SER A 146 -6.23 -12.43 -11.47
C SER A 146 -6.39 -12.57 -9.95
N VAL A 147 -6.88 -11.53 -9.27
CA VAL A 147 -7.15 -11.62 -7.83
C VAL A 147 -8.32 -12.56 -7.51
N ASP A 148 -9.20 -12.84 -8.47
CA ASP A 148 -10.30 -13.81 -8.28
C ASP A 148 -9.78 -15.22 -7.95
N ASN A 149 -8.58 -15.57 -8.45
CA ASN A 149 -7.95 -16.86 -8.20
C ASN A 149 -7.09 -16.86 -6.92
N LEU A 150 -6.82 -15.68 -6.35
CA LEU A 150 -5.83 -15.49 -5.28
C LEU A 150 -6.22 -16.22 -4.00
N TYR A 151 -7.50 -16.20 -3.63
CA TYR A 151 -7.97 -16.82 -2.38
C TYR A 151 -7.62 -18.32 -2.32
N SER A 152 -7.86 -19.07 -3.40
CA SER A 152 -7.54 -20.50 -3.47
C SER A 152 -6.04 -20.79 -3.28
N LYS A 153 -5.17 -19.88 -3.76
CA LYS A 153 -3.73 -19.98 -3.56
C LYS A 153 -3.35 -19.67 -2.13
N LEU A 154 -3.94 -18.62 -1.56
CA LEU A 154 -3.74 -18.26 -0.16
C LEU A 154 -4.12 -19.40 0.77
N GLU A 155 -5.24 -20.11 0.53
CA GLU A 155 -5.61 -21.30 1.30
C GLU A 155 -4.55 -22.40 1.23
N ARG A 156 -4.04 -22.69 0.03
CA ARG A 156 -2.99 -23.71 -0.17
C ARG A 156 -1.67 -23.31 0.49
N ILE A 157 -1.34 -22.02 0.49
CA ILE A 157 -0.16 -21.49 1.18
C ILE A 157 -0.35 -21.57 2.70
N ALA A 158 -1.51 -21.17 3.22
CA ALA A 158 -1.84 -21.24 4.65
C ALA A 158 -1.86 -22.66 5.22
N ALA A 159 -2.21 -23.65 4.37
CA ALA A 159 -2.15 -25.06 4.73
C ALA A 159 -0.71 -25.57 4.97
N ASN A 160 0.28 -24.94 4.33
CA ASN A 160 1.69 -25.27 4.49
C ASN A 160 2.22 -24.74 5.84
N SER A 161 2.78 -25.62 6.67
CA SER A 161 3.27 -25.28 8.01
C SER A 161 4.35 -24.19 8.03
N VAL A 162 5.14 -24.06 6.96
CA VAL A 162 6.20 -23.03 6.83
C VAL A 162 5.60 -21.62 6.72
N TYR A 163 4.43 -21.49 6.07
CA TYR A 163 3.81 -20.19 5.79
C TYR A 163 2.58 -19.90 6.62
N ARG A 164 2.04 -20.89 7.35
CA ARG A 164 0.82 -20.74 8.14
C ARG A 164 0.84 -19.50 9.03
N LYS A 165 1.96 -19.21 9.69
CA LYS A 165 2.07 -18.06 10.60
C LYS A 165 1.84 -16.72 9.90
N LYS A 166 2.10 -16.62 8.59
CA LYS A 166 1.82 -15.41 7.78
C LYS A 166 0.35 -15.02 7.75
N PHE A 167 -0.54 -15.92 8.15
CA PHE A 167 -1.98 -15.70 8.18
C PHE A 167 -2.50 -15.38 9.58
N GLU A 168 -1.64 -15.28 10.60
CA GLU A 168 -2.01 -14.85 11.95
C GLU A 168 -2.43 -13.37 11.96
N ARG A 169 -1.95 -12.59 11.00
CA ARG A 169 -2.37 -11.21 10.77
C ARG A 169 -2.57 -10.93 9.28
N ILE A 170 -3.83 -10.92 8.86
CA ILE A 170 -4.25 -10.54 7.51
C ILE A 170 -4.81 -9.13 7.56
N SER A 171 -4.37 -8.22 6.69
CA SER A 171 -4.90 -6.85 6.66
C SER A 171 -5.36 -6.42 5.27
N LEU A 172 -6.50 -5.73 5.22
CA LEU A 172 -7.11 -5.15 4.02
C LEU A 172 -7.34 -3.66 4.24
N PHE A 173 -6.28 -2.87 4.11
CA PHE A 173 -6.32 -1.43 4.46
C PHE A 173 -6.82 -0.54 3.33
N PHE A 174 -6.58 -0.89 2.07
CA PHE A 174 -6.81 0.03 0.95
C PHE A 174 -8.02 -0.42 0.13
N LYS A 175 -9.16 0.24 0.36
CA LYS A 175 -10.41 -0.06 -0.31
C LYS A 175 -10.39 0.49 -1.73
N ASP A 176 -10.77 -0.33 -2.72
CA ASP A 176 -11.09 0.18 -4.05
C ASP A 176 -12.47 0.84 -3.98
N ILE A 177 -12.45 2.16 -4.12
CA ILE A 177 -13.61 3.04 -4.00
C ILE A 177 -14.56 2.88 -5.21
N ASN A 178 -14.09 2.31 -6.33
CA ASN A 178 -14.94 1.96 -7.46
C ASN A 178 -15.75 0.66 -7.24
N LYS A 179 -15.44 -0.09 -6.17
CA LYS A 179 -16.13 -1.34 -5.84
C LYS A 179 -17.26 -1.08 -4.83
N VAL A 180 -18.14 -2.06 -4.71
CA VAL A 180 -19.22 -2.03 -3.72
C VAL A 180 -18.70 -1.94 -2.28
N TYR A 181 -19.57 -1.52 -1.38
CA TYR A 181 -19.34 -1.46 0.06
C TYR A 181 -19.00 -2.85 0.63
N ASP A 182 -18.03 -2.90 1.54
CA ASP A 182 -17.72 -4.09 2.35
C ASP A 182 -18.33 -3.90 3.74
N SER A 183 -19.26 -4.75 4.17
CA SER A 183 -19.86 -4.65 5.50
C SER A 183 -18.85 -4.73 6.63
N ASN A 184 -17.74 -5.47 6.45
CA ASN A 184 -16.70 -5.61 7.47
C ASN A 184 -15.96 -4.29 7.70
N MET A 185 -15.85 -3.43 6.68
CA MET A 185 -15.23 -2.11 6.82
C MET A 185 -16.04 -1.19 7.74
N GLY A 186 -17.34 -1.45 7.93
CA GLY A 186 -18.21 -0.73 8.87
C GLY A 186 -17.85 -0.94 10.34
N MET A 187 -17.08 -1.98 10.65
CA MET A 187 -16.55 -2.24 11.99
C MET A 187 -15.26 -1.45 12.27
N SER A 188 -14.68 -0.82 11.25
CA SER A 188 -13.49 0.01 11.43
C SER A 188 -13.85 1.30 12.18
N PRO A 189 -13.06 1.68 13.20
CA PRO A 189 -13.30 2.92 13.95
C PRO A 189 -12.93 4.18 13.15
N GLN A 190 -12.16 4.06 12.08
CA GLN A 190 -11.69 5.22 11.34
C GLN A 190 -11.38 4.89 9.88
N TRP A 191 -11.84 5.76 8.99
CA TRP A 191 -11.43 5.79 7.58
C TRP A 191 -10.71 7.11 7.29
N TYR A 192 -9.79 7.11 6.33
CA TYR A 192 -9.15 8.35 5.90
C TYR A 192 -8.88 8.37 4.40
N PHE A 193 -8.90 9.59 3.86
CA PHE A 193 -8.57 9.86 2.48
C PHE A 193 -7.96 11.26 2.35
N GLY A 194 -7.31 11.52 1.23
CA GLY A 194 -6.79 12.84 0.91
C GLY A 194 -7.16 13.25 -0.50
N TYR A 195 -7.34 14.55 -0.71
CA TYR A 195 -7.63 15.10 -2.04
C TYR A 195 -7.05 16.51 -2.19
N SER A 196 -6.81 16.91 -3.43
CA SER A 196 -6.40 18.28 -3.77
C SER A 196 -7.63 19.14 -4.04
N TYR A 197 -7.71 20.32 -3.42
CA TYR A 197 -8.82 21.26 -3.62
C TYR A 197 -8.41 22.54 -4.36
N ASP A 198 -7.10 22.75 -4.53
CA ASP A 198 -6.49 23.87 -5.25
C ASP A 198 -5.09 23.45 -5.72
N ILE A 199 -4.45 24.27 -6.56
CA ILE A 199 -3.04 24.07 -6.90
C ILE A 199 -2.20 24.08 -5.62
N ASN A 200 -1.38 23.04 -5.46
CA ASN A 200 -0.53 22.81 -4.30
C ASN A 200 -1.25 22.70 -2.96
N LYS A 201 -2.60 22.71 -2.87
CA LYS A 201 -3.31 22.54 -1.60
C LYS A 201 -4.04 21.22 -1.52
N THR A 202 -3.88 20.55 -0.38
CA THR A 202 -4.49 19.25 -0.10
C THR A 202 -5.21 19.28 1.24
N GLU A 203 -6.27 18.50 1.33
CA GLU A 203 -6.88 18.15 2.61
C GLU A 203 -6.69 16.66 2.88
N ARG A 204 -6.44 16.32 4.14
CA ARG A 204 -6.54 14.97 4.67
C ARG A 204 -7.76 14.92 5.56
N VAL A 205 -8.68 14.01 5.25
CA VAL A 205 -9.95 13.86 5.94
C VAL A 205 -9.94 12.52 6.66
N GLN A 206 -10.19 12.53 7.96
CA GLN A 206 -10.39 11.35 8.79
C GLN A 206 -11.85 11.32 9.26
N LEU A 207 -12.51 10.21 9.00
CA LEU A 207 -13.89 9.93 9.38
C LEU A 207 -13.86 8.96 10.55
N ASN A 208 -14.32 9.39 11.73
CA ASN A 208 -14.27 8.59 12.95
C ASN A 208 -15.65 8.04 13.28
N PHE A 209 -15.71 6.73 13.50
CA PHE A 209 -16.94 6.00 13.78
C PHE A 209 -16.94 5.49 15.22
N GLN A 210 -18.11 5.59 15.85
CA GLN A 210 -18.40 4.95 17.13
C GLN A 210 -19.83 4.41 17.07
N ASP A 211 -20.03 3.18 17.56
CA ASP A 211 -21.35 2.51 17.56
C ASP A 211 -22.03 2.53 16.18
N GLN A 212 -21.25 2.28 15.12
CA GLN A 212 -21.67 2.32 13.71
C GLN A 212 -22.29 3.66 13.27
N LYS A 213 -21.80 4.77 13.85
CA LYS A 213 -22.18 6.13 13.44
C LYS A 213 -20.95 6.99 13.29
N LEU A 214 -20.95 7.85 12.27
CA LEU A 214 -19.94 8.89 12.11
C LEU A 214 -20.09 9.91 13.25
N VAL A 215 -19.11 9.98 14.15
CA VAL A 215 -19.17 10.86 15.33
C VAL A 215 -18.29 12.10 15.22
N SER A 216 -17.25 12.03 14.39
CA SER A 216 -16.45 13.21 14.07
C SER A 216 -15.77 13.12 12.72
N ILE A 217 -15.50 14.29 12.15
CA ILE A 217 -14.73 14.47 10.93
C ILE A 217 -13.53 15.36 11.28
N HIS A 218 -12.33 14.86 11.10
CA HIS A 218 -11.10 15.60 11.30
C HIS A 218 -10.49 15.97 9.95
N VAL A 219 -10.19 17.25 9.75
CA VAL A 219 -9.68 17.79 8.49
C VAL A 219 -8.37 18.52 8.76
N GLU A 220 -7.30 18.07 8.10
CA GLU A 220 -6.01 18.75 8.09
C GLU A 220 -5.76 19.35 6.71
N ARG A 221 -5.29 20.59 6.66
CA ARG A 221 -5.05 21.33 5.41
C ARG A 221 -3.56 21.58 5.23
N TYR A 222 -3.06 21.34 4.03
CA TYR A 222 -1.65 21.51 3.69
C TYR A 222 -1.47 22.28 2.38
N GLN A 223 -0.32 22.94 2.25
CA GLN A 223 0.15 23.58 1.02
C GLN A 223 1.58 23.12 0.69
N ALA A 224 1.78 22.59 -0.51
CA ALA A 224 3.12 22.39 -1.07
C ALA A 224 3.74 23.76 -1.43
N ARG A 225 5.06 23.89 -1.23
CA ARG A 225 5.80 25.11 -1.60
C ARG A 225 5.96 25.23 -3.11
#